data_AF-A0AA39F3L7-F1
#
_entry.id   AF-A0AA39F3L7-F1
#
_cell.length_a   1.000
_cell.length_b   1.000
_cell.length_c   1.000
_cell.angle_alpha   90.00
_cell.angle_beta   90.00
_cell.angle_gamma   90.00
#
_symmetry.space_group_name_H-M   'P 1'
#
loop_
_entity.id
_entity.type
_entity.pdbx_description
1 polymer ?
#
loop_
_entity_poly.entity_id
_entity_poly.type
_entity_poly.pdbx_seq_one_letter_code
_entity_poly.pdbx_strand_id
1 'polypeptide(L)'
;MKKNDLKKMDSSKKIARNLSIKINDKNDTAAAPTVAGTSSSTKDSSFHYQRLNFEQKFSQSEVTSRLKSLSDAINETSAENVALGKEVSNLLSKLEIEPHLLSREARDGLDKVAAILKKEDLAEVSEMALAINMEKRKRNDISIAREDRELKKKYEDLCCQYATLEEKLRTVQEKVSSLTELVNTSKLDEEIDHSEMIHNAAKLNDYKKTCDNLDQELADMQLTDDFPEKIITKYKQCMQSTGELAELNSFLNQYGYLPPDILEAKAYLEQQEKRRQEIKNKLDEKLNSFCLKKNEK
;
A
#
# COMPACT_ATOMS: atom_id res chain seq x y z
N MET A 1 27.11 5.05 11.70
CA MET A 1 26.57 4.32 10.53
C MET A 1 26.74 5.14 9.25
N LYS A 2 27.98 5.39 8.80
CA LYS A 2 28.28 6.21 7.60
C LYS A 2 29.43 5.60 6.81
N LYS A 3 29.15 4.62 5.95
CA LYS A 3 30.09 4.14 4.90
C LYS A 3 29.40 3.59 3.63
N ASN A 4 28.08 3.40 3.61
CA ASN A 4 27.41 2.73 2.48
C ASN A 4 26.84 3.69 1.41
N ASP A 5 26.70 4.98 1.69
CA ASP A 5 26.07 5.91 0.72
C ASP A 5 27.06 6.57 -0.25
N LEU A 6 28.36 6.55 0.05
CA LEU A 6 29.38 7.09 -0.86
C LEU A 6 29.69 6.17 -2.05
N LYS A 7 29.33 4.88 -1.99
CA LYS A 7 29.67 3.90 -3.03
C LYS A 7 28.65 3.83 -4.17
N LYS A 8 27.46 4.45 -4.00
CA LYS A 8 26.42 4.50 -5.05
C LYS A 8 26.57 5.69 -6.01
N MET A 9 27.31 6.75 -5.66
CA MET A 9 27.53 7.88 -6.58
C MET A 9 28.60 7.61 -7.66
N ASP A 10 29.51 6.67 -7.45
CA ASP A 10 30.57 6.38 -8.43
C ASP A 10 30.14 5.43 -9.55
N SER A 11 29.06 4.67 -9.36
CA SER A 11 28.58 3.72 -10.38
C SER A 11 27.68 4.37 -11.44
N SER A 12 27.02 5.49 -11.13
CA SER A 12 26.16 6.21 -12.09
C SER A 12 26.92 7.15 -13.02
N LYS A 13 28.19 7.48 -12.71
CA LYS A 13 29.05 8.29 -13.59
C LYS A 13 29.76 7.50 -14.70
N LYS A 14 29.63 6.16 -14.72
CA LYS A 14 30.33 5.29 -15.69
C LYS A 14 29.49 4.86 -16.90
N ILE A 15 28.21 5.22 -16.96
CA ILE A 15 27.30 4.79 -18.05
C ILE A 15 27.14 5.88 -19.15
N ALA A 16 27.59 7.11 -18.91
CA ALA A 16 27.37 8.23 -19.84
C ALA A 16 28.55 8.57 -20.78
N ARG A 17 29.38 7.60 -21.19
CA ARG A 17 30.58 7.89 -22.03
C ARG A 17 30.83 7.06 -23.29
N ASN A 18 29.88 6.26 -23.77
CA ASN A 18 30.06 5.52 -25.02
C ASN A 18 28.89 5.70 -25.98
N LEU A 19 28.82 6.87 -26.63
CA LEU A 19 28.13 7.03 -27.91
C LEU A 19 28.99 7.94 -28.80
N SER A 20 30.09 7.37 -29.32
CA SER A 20 30.88 7.97 -30.38
C SER A 20 30.14 7.79 -31.71
N ILE A 21 29.71 8.91 -32.26
CA ILE A 21 29.21 9.06 -33.63
C ILE A 21 30.37 8.75 -34.58
N LYS A 22 30.24 7.68 -35.38
CA LYS A 22 31.02 7.44 -36.60
C LYS A 22 30.19 7.95 -37.77
N ILE A 23 30.57 9.09 -38.32
CA ILE A 23 30.18 9.50 -39.68
C ILE A 23 31.32 9.06 -40.59
N ASN A 24 31.00 8.24 -41.59
CA ASN A 24 31.92 7.90 -42.65
C ASN A 24 31.19 8.13 -43.97
N ASP A 25 31.73 9.05 -44.77
CA ASP A 25 31.32 9.31 -46.14
C ASP A 25 31.66 8.12 -47.05
N LYS A 26 30.76 7.83 -48.00
CA LYS A 26 31.08 7.51 -49.41
C LYS A 26 29.81 7.22 -50.24
N ASN A 27 29.50 8.19 -51.09
CA ASN A 27 29.00 8.17 -52.46
C ASN A 27 28.26 6.96 -53.08
N ASP A 28 27.16 7.36 -53.76
CA ASP A 28 26.65 6.97 -55.09
C ASP A 28 26.20 5.53 -55.36
N THR A 29 24.89 5.30 -55.57
CA THR A 29 24.31 5.08 -56.92
C THR A 29 22.77 4.93 -56.90
N ALA A 30 22.19 5.22 -58.06
CA ALA A 30 20.78 5.41 -58.40
C ALA A 30 19.81 4.23 -58.22
N ALA A 31 18.53 4.53 -57.94
CA ALA A 31 17.36 3.88 -58.56
C ALA A 31 16.08 4.72 -58.34
N ALA A 32 15.23 4.76 -59.36
CA ALA A 32 14.03 5.57 -59.54
C ALA A 32 12.77 4.96 -58.85
N PRO A 33 11.58 5.62 -58.91
CA PRO A 33 10.59 5.68 -57.82
C PRO A 33 9.49 4.61 -57.88
N THR A 34 8.72 4.49 -56.78
CA THR A 34 7.43 3.76 -56.76
C THR A 34 6.39 4.56 -55.97
N VAL A 35 5.15 4.45 -56.46
CA VAL A 35 3.96 5.29 -56.28
C VAL A 35 3.09 4.87 -55.07
N ALA A 36 2.21 5.80 -54.65
CA ALA A 36 1.00 5.68 -53.79
C ALA A 36 1.25 5.85 -52.28
N GLY A 37 0.48 6.62 -51.50
CA GLY A 37 -0.76 7.38 -51.69
C GLY A 37 -1.29 7.79 -50.30
N THR A 38 -2.07 8.89 -50.21
CA THR A 38 -3.05 9.27 -49.14
C THR A 38 -2.53 9.48 -47.70
N SER A 39 -2.97 10.42 -46.85
CA SER A 39 -3.88 11.59 -46.92
C SER A 39 -3.85 12.31 -45.55
N SER A 40 -4.07 13.63 -45.59
CA SER A 40 -4.61 14.53 -44.55
C SER A 40 -3.91 14.71 -43.20
N SER A 41 -3.55 15.96 -42.88
CA SER A 41 -4.05 16.64 -41.67
C SER A 41 -3.75 18.15 -41.78
N THR A 42 -4.80 18.93 -41.91
CA THR A 42 -4.82 20.39 -41.96
C THR A 42 -4.63 20.98 -40.57
N LYS A 43 -3.64 21.88 -40.39
CA LYS A 43 -3.68 22.92 -39.36
C LYS A 43 -3.17 24.24 -39.92
N ASP A 44 -4.07 25.21 -39.86
CA ASP A 44 -3.86 26.61 -40.19
C ASP A 44 -2.65 27.21 -39.48
N SER A 45 -1.75 27.81 -40.25
CA SER A 45 -1.01 28.98 -39.79
C SER A 45 -0.98 29.99 -40.91
N SER A 46 -1.75 31.06 -40.70
CA SER A 46 -1.82 32.23 -41.58
C SER A 46 -0.48 32.96 -41.55
N PHE A 47 0.41 32.59 -42.47
CA PHE A 47 1.55 33.43 -42.84
C PHE A 47 1.20 34.19 -44.10
N HIS A 48 0.85 35.47 -43.92
CA HIS A 48 0.61 36.39 -45.02
C HIS A 48 1.94 36.76 -45.68
N TYR A 49 2.47 35.87 -46.51
CA TYR A 49 3.42 36.26 -47.55
C TYR A 49 2.59 36.80 -48.71
N GLN A 50 2.78 38.07 -49.06
CA GLN A 50 2.37 38.60 -50.37
C GLN A 50 3.16 37.84 -51.45
N ARG A 51 2.62 36.70 -51.84
CA ARG A 51 3.09 35.92 -52.98
C ARG A 51 2.71 36.73 -54.22
N LEU A 52 3.71 37.23 -54.94
CA LEU A 52 3.51 37.80 -56.26
C LEU A 52 2.83 36.74 -57.13
N ASN A 53 1.54 36.90 -57.39
CA ASN A 53 0.75 36.03 -58.24
C ASN A 53 1.16 36.26 -59.69
N PHE A 54 2.15 35.50 -60.17
CA PHE A 54 2.28 35.21 -61.59
C PHE A 54 1.33 34.06 -61.92
N GLU A 55 0.07 34.37 -62.21
CA GLU A 55 -0.82 33.41 -62.89
C GLU A 55 -0.40 33.32 -64.36
N GLN A 56 0.55 32.43 -64.64
CA GLN A 56 0.77 31.93 -65.98
C GLN A 56 0.64 30.41 -65.92
N LYS A 57 -0.51 29.92 -66.41
CA LYS A 57 -0.84 28.48 -66.46
C LYS A 57 0.02 27.80 -67.53
N PHE A 58 1.27 27.52 -67.19
CA PHE A 58 2.13 26.71 -68.04
C PHE A 58 1.72 25.24 -67.93
N SER A 59 1.63 24.56 -69.07
CA SER A 59 1.54 23.10 -69.08
C SER A 59 2.83 22.52 -68.47
N GLN A 60 2.76 21.33 -67.85
CA GLN A 60 3.94 20.69 -67.24
C GLN A 60 5.09 20.49 -68.26
N SER A 61 4.76 20.33 -69.54
CA SER A 61 5.70 20.29 -70.68
C SER A 61 6.39 21.63 -70.95
N GLU A 62 5.68 22.75 -70.75
CA GLU A 62 6.22 24.10 -70.93
C GLU A 62 7.08 24.55 -69.73
N VAL A 63 6.74 24.08 -68.53
CA VAL A 63 7.60 24.27 -67.35
C VAL A 63 8.93 23.53 -67.54
N THR A 64 8.90 22.27 -67.99
CA THR A 64 10.12 21.48 -68.19
C THR A 64 10.97 22.02 -69.34
N SER A 65 10.38 22.52 -70.43
CA SER A 65 11.14 23.14 -71.52
C SER A 65 11.82 24.44 -71.08
N ARG A 66 11.13 25.31 -70.33
CA ARG A 66 11.71 26.53 -69.76
C ARG A 66 12.80 26.24 -68.71
N LEU A 67 12.60 25.23 -67.88
CA LEU A 67 13.63 24.79 -66.91
C LEU A 67 14.87 24.27 -67.62
N LYS A 68 14.70 23.57 -68.74
CA LYS A 68 15.79 23.11 -69.59
C LYS A 68 16.52 24.29 -70.24
N SER A 69 15.81 25.23 -70.84
CA SER A 69 16.42 26.45 -71.40
C SER A 69 17.17 27.27 -70.34
N LEU A 70 16.63 27.36 -69.13
CA LEU A 70 17.31 28.02 -68.02
C LEU A 70 18.56 27.25 -67.60
N SER A 71 18.49 25.92 -67.52
CA SER A 71 19.66 25.07 -67.23
C SER A 71 20.73 25.21 -68.31
N ASP A 72 20.34 25.24 -69.58
CA ASP A 72 21.26 25.40 -70.71
C ASP A 72 21.93 26.78 -70.66
N ALA A 73 21.16 27.85 -70.39
CA ALA A 73 21.71 29.19 -70.19
C ALA A 73 22.66 29.28 -68.98
N ILE A 74 22.33 28.64 -67.85
CA ILE A 74 23.20 28.57 -66.67
C ILE A 74 24.53 27.85 -67.04
N ASN A 75 24.44 26.76 -67.78
CA ASN A 75 25.61 26.01 -68.22
C ASN A 75 26.48 26.81 -69.20
N GLU A 76 25.85 27.54 -70.12
CA GLU A 76 26.52 28.45 -71.06
C GLU A 76 27.23 29.58 -70.32
N THR A 77 26.55 30.28 -69.41
CA THR A 77 27.17 31.34 -68.57
C THR A 77 28.29 30.78 -67.69
N SER A 78 28.14 29.56 -67.18
CA SER A 78 29.21 28.89 -66.42
C SER A 78 30.43 28.60 -67.30
N ALA A 79 30.22 28.08 -68.51
CA ALA A 79 31.29 27.82 -69.47
C ALA A 79 31.99 29.12 -69.92
N GLU A 80 31.22 30.18 -70.17
CA GLU A 80 31.73 31.52 -70.47
C GLU A 80 32.56 32.07 -69.32
N ASN A 81 32.09 31.98 -68.07
CA ASN A 81 32.85 32.40 -66.90
C ASN A 81 34.17 31.62 -66.74
N VAL A 82 34.17 30.32 -67.06
CA VAL A 82 35.41 29.52 -67.07
C VAL A 82 36.36 29.97 -68.18
N ALA A 83 35.85 30.30 -69.37
CA ALA A 83 36.65 30.83 -70.47
C ALA A 83 37.24 32.21 -70.12
N LEU A 84 36.42 33.12 -69.60
CA LEU A 84 36.85 34.43 -69.10
C LEU A 84 37.91 34.30 -67.99
N GLY A 85 37.71 33.36 -67.06
CA GLY A 85 38.71 33.07 -66.02
C GLY A 85 40.07 32.66 -66.60
N LYS A 86 40.08 31.84 -67.66
CA LYS A 86 41.31 31.45 -68.37
C LYS A 86 41.95 32.62 -69.13
N GLU A 87 41.15 33.46 -69.78
CA GLU A 87 41.63 34.65 -70.49
C GLU A 87 42.24 35.67 -69.53
N VAL A 88 41.57 35.94 -68.41
CA VAL A 88 42.08 36.82 -67.34
C VAL A 88 43.37 36.25 -66.75
N SER A 89 43.42 34.95 -66.48
CA SER A 89 44.65 34.30 -66.01
C SER A 89 45.80 34.42 -67.02
N ASN A 90 45.53 34.30 -68.31
CA ASN A 90 46.51 34.50 -69.39
C ASN A 90 46.93 35.97 -69.54
N LEU A 91 46.04 36.92 -69.26
CA LEU A 91 46.36 38.34 -69.27
C LEU A 91 47.25 38.71 -68.07
N LEU A 92 46.91 38.20 -66.88
CA LEU A 92 47.67 38.40 -65.65
C LEU A 92 49.09 37.86 -65.75
N SER A 93 49.27 36.67 -66.35
CA SER A 93 50.60 36.08 -66.58
C SER A 93 51.43 36.88 -67.59
N LYS A 94 50.82 37.48 -68.62
CA LYS A 94 51.49 38.39 -69.56
C LYS A 94 51.85 39.74 -68.95
N LEU A 95 51.10 40.20 -67.95
CA LEU A 95 51.32 41.46 -67.24
C LEU A 95 52.30 41.33 -66.07
N GLU A 96 52.84 40.12 -65.81
CA GLU A 96 53.67 39.82 -64.64
C GLU A 96 53.00 40.20 -63.31
N ILE A 97 51.65 40.19 -63.26
CA ILE A 97 50.90 40.43 -62.02
C ILE A 97 50.63 39.07 -61.39
N GLU A 98 51.69 38.45 -60.86
CA GLU A 98 51.56 37.19 -60.13
C GLU A 98 51.49 37.44 -58.62
N PRO A 99 50.66 36.70 -57.84
CA PRO A 99 50.49 36.93 -56.40
C PRO A 99 51.79 36.87 -55.58
N HIS A 100 52.82 36.20 -56.10
CA HIS A 100 54.12 36.09 -55.46
C HIS A 100 55.06 37.27 -55.74
N LEU A 101 54.74 38.13 -56.70
CA LEU A 101 55.43 39.39 -56.99
C LEU A 101 54.90 40.55 -56.12
N LEU A 102 53.77 40.36 -55.44
CA LEU A 102 53.29 41.27 -54.40
C LEU A 102 54.24 41.28 -53.21
N SER A 103 54.42 42.47 -52.61
CA SER A 103 55.19 42.64 -51.38
C SER A 103 54.64 41.73 -50.26
N ARG A 104 55.52 41.30 -49.35
CA ARG A 104 55.15 40.40 -48.24
C ARG A 104 53.97 40.96 -47.43
N GLU A 105 53.97 42.26 -47.18
CA GLU A 105 52.90 42.96 -46.45
C GLU A 105 51.55 42.96 -47.21
N ALA A 106 51.57 43.11 -48.54
CA ALA A 106 50.35 43.06 -49.34
C ALA A 106 49.74 41.64 -49.36
N ARG A 107 50.58 40.61 -49.40
CA ARG A 107 50.16 39.21 -49.35
C ARG A 107 49.54 38.84 -48.00
N ASP A 108 50.22 39.17 -46.92
CA ASP A 108 49.71 38.97 -45.55
C ASP A 108 48.41 39.76 -45.31
N GLY A 109 48.29 40.95 -45.90
CA GLY A 109 47.06 41.76 -45.87
C GLY A 109 45.90 41.09 -46.61
N LEU A 110 46.15 40.56 -47.81
CA LEU A 110 45.15 39.85 -48.61
C LEU A 110 44.68 38.56 -47.93
N ASP A 111 45.60 37.80 -47.34
CA ASP A 111 45.28 36.58 -46.58
C ASP A 111 44.41 36.89 -45.36
N LYS A 112 44.68 38.00 -44.66
CA LYS A 112 43.83 38.46 -43.55
C LYS A 112 42.43 38.84 -44.02
N VAL A 113 42.31 39.56 -45.13
CA VAL A 113 41.00 39.93 -45.70
C VAL A 113 40.23 38.69 -46.14
N ALA A 114 40.89 37.74 -46.81
CA ALA A 114 40.28 36.46 -47.20
C ALA A 114 39.83 35.64 -45.99
N ALA A 115 40.61 35.63 -44.90
CA ALA A 115 40.23 34.96 -43.66
C ALA A 115 39.01 35.61 -42.99
N ILE A 116 38.92 36.95 -42.99
CA ILE A 116 37.77 37.69 -42.47
C ILE A 116 36.52 37.39 -43.30
N LEU A 117 36.62 37.47 -44.63
CA LEU A 117 35.50 37.17 -45.54
C LEU A 117 34.98 35.75 -45.34
N LYS A 118 35.87 34.75 -45.24
CA LYS A 118 35.46 33.37 -44.94
C LYS A 118 34.79 33.22 -43.59
N LYS A 119 35.27 33.91 -42.56
CA LYS A 119 34.69 33.84 -41.22
C LYS A 119 33.30 34.49 -41.16
N GLU A 120 33.11 35.58 -41.88
CA GLU A 120 31.83 36.30 -41.97
C GLU A 120 30.92 35.76 -43.09
N ASP A 121 31.34 34.69 -43.77
CA ASP A 121 30.65 34.02 -44.88
C ASP A 121 30.27 35.00 -46.03
N LEU A 122 31.21 35.88 -46.38
CA LEU A 122 31.08 36.90 -47.41
C LEU A 122 31.85 36.48 -48.67
N ALA A 123 31.17 36.55 -49.82
CA ALA A 123 31.78 36.27 -51.12
C ALA A 123 32.61 37.46 -51.67
N GLU A 124 32.30 38.68 -51.23
CA GLU A 124 32.92 39.91 -51.70
C GLU A 124 33.02 40.97 -50.58
N VAL A 125 33.96 41.91 -50.72
CA VAL A 125 34.09 43.08 -49.83
C VAL A 125 33.07 44.13 -50.29
N SER A 126 31.80 43.93 -49.96
CA SER A 126 30.69 44.82 -50.28
C SER A 126 29.92 45.19 -49.02
N GLU A 127 29.64 46.48 -48.83
CA GLU A 127 28.88 46.99 -47.69
C GLU A 127 27.46 46.38 -47.67
N MET A 128 26.85 46.21 -48.85
CA MET A 128 25.54 45.55 -48.98
C MET A 128 25.60 44.07 -48.58
N ALA A 129 26.65 43.35 -49.01
CA ALA A 129 26.82 41.94 -48.64
C ALA A 129 27.00 41.78 -47.11
N LEU A 130 27.77 42.68 -46.49
CA LEU A 130 27.94 42.74 -45.05
C LEU A 130 26.61 43.01 -44.33
N ALA A 131 25.85 44.02 -44.77
CA ALA A 131 24.55 44.37 -44.19
C ALA A 131 23.55 43.19 -44.28
N ILE A 132 23.51 42.48 -45.41
CA ILE A 132 22.67 41.30 -45.61
C ILE A 132 23.07 40.19 -44.63
N ASN A 133 24.36 39.88 -44.47
CA ASN A 133 24.81 38.84 -43.55
C ASN A 133 24.57 39.20 -42.08
N MET A 134 24.73 40.47 -41.70
CA MET A 134 24.38 40.93 -40.36
C MET A 134 22.90 40.73 -40.06
N GLU A 135 22.01 41.08 -40.99
CA GLU A 135 20.56 40.91 -40.80
C GLU A 135 20.16 39.42 -40.82
N LYS A 136 20.81 38.58 -41.64
CA LYS A 136 20.64 37.11 -41.59
C LYS A 136 21.01 36.56 -40.22
N ARG A 137 22.15 36.97 -39.66
CA ARG A 137 22.59 36.56 -38.32
C ARG A 137 21.57 36.96 -37.26
N LYS A 138 21.13 38.22 -37.29
CA LYS A 138 20.10 38.72 -36.36
C LYS A 138 18.79 37.93 -36.46
N ARG A 139 18.34 37.59 -37.68
CA ARG A 139 17.14 36.76 -37.87
C ARG A 139 17.35 35.34 -37.36
N ASN A 140 18.52 34.76 -37.59
CA ASN A 140 18.87 33.44 -37.09
C ASN A 140 18.88 33.40 -35.55
N ASP A 141 19.50 34.39 -34.91
CA ASP A 141 19.54 34.52 -33.45
C ASP A 141 18.13 34.64 -32.86
N ILE A 142 17.24 35.40 -33.52
CA ILE A 142 15.82 35.49 -33.14
C ILE A 142 15.11 34.15 -33.32
N SER A 143 15.40 33.40 -34.39
CA SER A 143 14.81 32.07 -34.64
C SER A 143 15.21 31.08 -33.54
N ILE A 144 16.51 30.98 -33.26
CA ILE A 144 17.06 30.12 -32.21
C ILE A 144 16.44 30.48 -30.85
N ALA A 145 16.37 31.77 -30.50
CA ALA A 145 15.77 32.21 -29.26
C ALA A 145 14.26 31.88 -29.14
N ARG A 146 13.54 31.80 -30.26
CA ARG A 146 12.13 31.36 -30.27
C ARG A 146 12.04 29.86 -30.05
N GLU A 147 12.85 29.08 -30.75
CA GLU A 147 12.93 27.62 -30.60
C GLU A 147 13.28 27.23 -29.16
N ASP A 148 14.26 27.91 -28.55
CA ASP A 148 14.64 27.70 -27.14
C ASP A 148 13.49 28.00 -26.17
N ARG A 149 12.73 29.08 -26.42
CA ARG A 149 11.56 29.43 -25.59
C ARG A 149 10.45 28.39 -25.73
N GLU A 150 10.19 27.91 -26.95
CA GLU A 150 9.21 26.85 -27.17
C GLU A 150 9.62 25.54 -26.50
N LEU A 151 10.90 25.17 -26.61
CA LEU A 151 11.43 23.98 -25.96
C LEU A 151 11.33 24.09 -24.44
N LYS A 152 11.69 25.25 -23.88
CA LYS A 152 11.55 25.53 -22.45
C LYS A 152 10.11 25.40 -21.98
N LYS A 153 9.15 25.96 -22.73
CA LYS A 153 7.72 25.84 -22.42
C LYS A 153 7.26 24.37 -22.43
N LYS A 154 7.63 23.61 -23.46
CA LYS A 154 7.30 22.17 -23.54
C LYS A 154 7.90 21.38 -22.37
N TYR A 155 9.12 21.73 -21.96
CA TYR A 155 9.77 21.13 -20.81
C TYR A 155 9.05 21.44 -19.49
N GLU A 156 8.70 22.71 -19.27
CA GLU A 156 7.93 23.14 -18.09
C GLU A 156 6.55 22.46 -18.03
N ASP A 157 5.84 22.39 -19.16
CA ASP A 157 4.55 21.69 -19.27
C ASP A 157 4.69 20.20 -18.89
N LEU A 158 5.76 19.54 -19.36
CA LEU A 158 6.05 18.14 -19.03
C LEU A 158 6.38 17.95 -17.55
N CYS A 159 7.15 18.86 -16.95
CA CYS A 159 7.44 18.84 -15.52
C CYS A 159 6.17 19.00 -14.67
N CYS A 160 5.28 19.92 -15.05
CA CYS A 160 3.99 20.10 -14.37
C CYS A 160 3.11 18.84 -14.47
N GLN A 161 3.06 18.19 -15.64
CA GLN A 161 2.35 16.93 -15.83
C GLN A 161 2.94 15.82 -14.96
N TYR A 162 4.28 15.72 -14.90
CA TYR A 162 4.97 14.74 -14.06
C TYR A 162 4.64 14.93 -12.59
N ALA A 163 4.73 16.16 -12.08
CA ALA A 163 4.40 16.49 -10.69
C ALA A 163 2.93 16.13 -10.35
N THR A 164 2.00 16.42 -11.27
CA THR A 164 0.59 16.05 -11.11
C THR A 164 0.40 14.53 -11.07
N LEU A 165 1.15 13.80 -11.89
CA LEU A 165 1.09 12.33 -11.92
C LEU A 165 1.70 11.72 -10.65
N GLU A 166 2.80 12.28 -10.17
CA GLU A 166 3.46 11.90 -8.92
C GLU A 166 2.54 12.10 -7.71
N GLU A 167 1.82 13.23 -7.64
CA GLU A 167 0.84 13.47 -6.58
C GLU A 167 -0.33 12.48 -6.62
N LYS A 168 -0.85 12.18 -7.82
CA LYS A 168 -1.89 11.15 -8.00
C LYS A 168 -1.39 9.78 -7.55
N LEU A 169 -0.15 9.42 -7.90
CA LEU A 169 0.46 8.17 -7.50
C LEU A 169 0.58 8.08 -5.97
N ARG A 170 1.07 9.15 -5.32
CA ARG A 170 1.13 9.23 -3.85
C ARG A 170 -0.25 9.04 -3.23
N THR A 171 -1.27 9.71 -3.75
CA THR A 171 -2.65 9.59 -3.25
C THR A 171 -3.18 8.16 -3.38
N VAL A 172 -2.89 7.48 -4.50
CA VAL A 172 -3.26 6.08 -4.69
C VAL A 172 -2.52 5.19 -3.70
N GLN A 173 -1.22 5.42 -3.49
CA GLN A 173 -0.42 4.67 -2.54
C GLN A 173 -0.94 4.80 -1.11
N GLU A 174 -1.30 6.01 -0.67
CA GLU A 174 -1.92 6.26 0.63
C GLU A 174 -3.24 5.48 0.78
N LYS A 175 -4.12 5.53 -0.24
CA LYS A 175 -5.38 4.77 -0.22
C LYS A 175 -5.16 3.25 -0.16
N VAL A 176 -4.16 2.73 -0.88
CA VAL A 176 -3.81 1.30 -0.83
C VAL A 176 -3.28 0.92 0.55
N SER A 177 -2.46 1.77 1.17
CA SER A 177 -1.99 1.56 2.54
C SER A 177 -3.15 1.54 3.53
N SER A 178 -4.07 2.50 3.48
CA SER A 178 -5.27 2.52 4.34
C SER A 178 -6.16 1.31 4.12
N LEU A 179 -6.34 0.86 2.88
CA LEU A 179 -7.12 -0.35 2.59
C LEU A 179 -6.45 -1.60 3.15
N THR A 180 -5.11 -1.66 3.07
CA THR A 180 -4.33 -2.78 3.63
C THR A 180 -4.46 -2.82 5.15
N GLU A 181 -4.40 -1.67 5.81
CA GLU A 181 -4.66 -1.56 7.25
C GLU A 181 -6.07 -2.02 7.61
N LEU A 182 -7.09 -1.56 6.88
CA LEU A 182 -8.48 -1.98 7.08
C LEU A 182 -8.68 -3.50 6.92
N VAL A 183 -8.06 -4.10 5.90
CA VAL A 183 -8.13 -5.56 5.69
C VAL A 183 -7.44 -6.29 6.84
N ASN A 184 -6.32 -5.79 7.34
CA ASN A 184 -5.62 -6.41 8.46
C ASN A 184 -6.43 -6.29 9.76
N THR A 185 -7.06 -5.14 10.04
CA THR A 185 -7.93 -4.99 11.21
C THR A 185 -9.15 -5.90 11.10
N SER A 186 -9.78 -5.97 9.92
CA SER A 186 -10.92 -6.87 9.68
C SER A 186 -10.57 -8.33 9.92
N LYS A 187 -9.39 -8.78 9.50
CA LYS A 187 -8.93 -10.15 9.76
C LYS A 187 -8.69 -10.42 11.25
N LEU A 188 -8.15 -9.44 11.97
CA LEU A 188 -7.96 -9.55 13.41
C LEU A 188 -9.31 -9.66 14.13
N ASP A 189 -10.28 -8.84 13.73
CA ASP A 189 -11.64 -8.87 14.27
C ASP A 189 -12.31 -10.24 13.99
N GLU A 190 -12.17 -10.77 12.76
CA GLU A 190 -12.65 -12.12 12.41
C GLU A 190 -12.00 -13.22 13.27
N GLU A 191 -10.69 -13.12 13.54
CA GLU A 191 -9.99 -14.08 14.41
C GLU A 191 -10.50 -14.01 15.87
N ILE A 192 -10.78 -12.80 16.38
CA ILE A 192 -11.35 -12.59 17.70
C ILE A 192 -12.76 -13.19 17.77
N ASP A 193 -13.64 -12.83 16.82
CA ASP A 193 -15.00 -13.34 16.73
C ASP A 193 -15.03 -14.88 16.63
N HIS A 194 -14.11 -15.46 15.85
CA HIS A 194 -13.97 -16.90 15.74
C HIS A 194 -13.56 -17.56 17.07
N SER A 195 -12.61 -16.94 17.79
CA SER A 195 -12.19 -17.41 19.12
C SER A 195 -13.34 -17.36 20.12
N GLU A 196 -14.10 -16.25 20.14
CA GLU A 196 -15.28 -16.10 20.99
C GLU A 196 -16.37 -17.13 20.65
N MET A 197 -16.61 -17.38 19.35
CA MET A 197 -17.54 -18.40 18.90
C MET A 197 -17.13 -19.80 19.41
N ILE A 198 -15.85 -20.16 19.30
CA ILE A 198 -15.33 -21.44 19.81
C ILE A 198 -15.52 -21.52 21.34
N HIS A 199 -15.19 -20.45 22.06
CA HIS A 199 -15.35 -20.41 23.52
C HIS A 199 -16.82 -20.61 23.93
N ASN A 200 -17.74 -19.89 23.29
CA ASN A 200 -19.17 -19.99 23.55
C ASN A 200 -19.73 -21.38 23.17
N ALA A 201 -19.26 -21.97 22.08
CA ALA A 201 -19.64 -23.33 21.69
C ALA A 201 -19.17 -24.38 22.72
N ALA A 202 -17.94 -24.24 23.23
CA ALA A 202 -17.43 -25.11 24.30
C ALA A 202 -18.27 -24.98 25.57
N LYS A 203 -18.57 -23.73 25.98
CA LYS A 203 -19.40 -23.45 27.16
C LYS A 203 -20.82 -24.01 27.02
N LEU A 204 -21.42 -23.89 25.83
CA LEU A 204 -22.73 -24.48 25.54
C LEU A 204 -22.70 -26.01 25.63
N ASN A 205 -21.63 -26.65 25.15
CA ASN A 205 -21.46 -28.10 25.26
C ASN A 205 -21.32 -28.53 26.73
N ASP A 206 -20.59 -27.77 27.55
CA ASP A 206 -20.48 -28.04 28.98
C ASP A 206 -21.85 -27.90 29.67
N TYR A 207 -22.62 -26.85 29.35
CA TYR A 207 -23.99 -26.72 29.85
C TYR A 207 -24.87 -27.89 29.43
N LYS A 208 -24.78 -28.33 28.17
CA LYS A 208 -25.54 -29.48 27.69
C LYS A 208 -25.19 -30.74 28.47
N LYS A 209 -23.90 -31.03 28.68
CA LYS A 209 -23.47 -32.14 29.53
C LYS A 209 -23.98 -32.03 30.96
N THR A 210 -23.99 -30.82 31.54
CA THR A 210 -24.55 -30.65 32.90
C THR A 210 -26.05 -30.91 32.93
N CYS A 211 -26.80 -30.50 31.91
CA CYS A 211 -28.23 -30.84 31.80
C CYS A 211 -28.42 -32.36 31.65
N ASP A 212 -27.67 -32.99 30.74
CA ASP A 212 -27.76 -34.45 30.52
C ASP A 212 -27.43 -35.23 31.82
N ASN A 213 -26.45 -34.76 32.60
CA ASN A 213 -26.13 -35.35 33.91
C ASN A 213 -27.26 -35.15 34.93
N LEU A 214 -27.85 -33.96 35.01
CA LEU A 214 -28.97 -33.68 35.91
C LEU A 214 -30.21 -34.48 35.52
N ASP A 215 -30.50 -34.63 34.23
CA ASP A 215 -31.59 -35.45 33.72
C ASP A 215 -31.36 -36.93 34.06
N GLN A 216 -30.12 -37.41 33.96
CA GLN A 216 -29.75 -38.76 34.39
C GLN A 216 -29.88 -38.93 35.92
N GLU A 217 -29.41 -37.98 36.72
CA GLU A 217 -29.56 -38.00 38.18
C GLU A 217 -31.04 -38.01 38.59
N LEU A 218 -31.89 -37.25 37.90
CA LEU A 218 -33.34 -37.27 38.10
C LEU A 218 -33.96 -38.64 37.75
N ALA A 219 -33.54 -39.23 36.62
CA ALA A 219 -33.97 -40.57 36.23
C ALA A 219 -33.52 -41.64 37.24
N ASP A 220 -32.27 -41.56 37.72
CA ASP A 220 -31.68 -42.45 38.71
C ASP A 220 -32.36 -42.34 40.09
N MET A 221 -32.77 -41.13 40.49
CA MET A 221 -33.57 -40.91 41.69
C MET A 221 -34.97 -41.54 41.60
N GLN A 222 -35.39 -42.02 40.42
CA GLN A 222 -36.70 -42.63 40.19
C GLN A 222 -37.82 -41.82 40.82
N LEU A 223 -37.74 -40.48 40.67
CA LEU A 223 -38.79 -39.53 41.00
C LEU A 223 -39.95 -39.78 40.04
N THR A 224 -40.69 -40.85 40.32
CA THR A 224 -42.01 -41.11 39.76
C THR A 224 -42.92 -39.96 40.17
N ASP A 225 -43.84 -39.55 39.30
CA ASP A 225 -44.86 -38.52 39.60
C ASP A 225 -45.63 -38.82 40.91
N ASP A 226 -45.60 -40.07 41.37
CA ASP A 226 -46.16 -40.55 42.63
C ASP A 226 -45.34 -40.17 43.88
N PHE A 227 -44.14 -39.60 43.77
CA PHE A 227 -43.28 -39.26 44.92
C PHE A 227 -43.96 -38.29 45.90
N PRO A 228 -44.57 -37.16 45.46
CA PRO A 228 -45.37 -36.32 46.33
C PRO A 228 -46.59 -37.06 46.93
N GLU A 229 -47.27 -37.92 46.16
CA GLU A 229 -48.41 -38.70 46.68
C GLU A 229 -47.99 -39.72 47.75
N LYS A 230 -46.84 -40.38 47.57
CA LYS A 230 -46.26 -41.32 48.55
C LYS A 230 -45.85 -40.59 49.82
N ILE A 231 -45.26 -39.40 49.73
CA ILE A 231 -44.94 -38.56 50.90
C ILE A 231 -46.22 -38.17 51.63
N ILE A 232 -47.24 -37.67 50.91
CA ILE A 232 -48.53 -37.27 51.50
C ILE A 232 -49.21 -38.47 52.17
N THR A 233 -49.17 -39.65 51.56
CA THR A 233 -49.77 -40.87 52.11
C THR A 233 -49.10 -41.31 53.41
N LYS A 234 -47.75 -41.32 53.45
CA LYS A 234 -47.01 -41.61 54.70
C LYS A 234 -47.26 -40.56 55.77
N TYR A 235 -47.36 -39.29 55.39
CA TYR A 235 -47.70 -38.21 56.32
C TYR A 235 -49.10 -38.40 56.92
N LYS A 236 -50.10 -38.75 56.10
CA LYS A 236 -51.46 -39.08 56.57
C LYS A 236 -51.45 -40.25 57.56
N GLN A 237 -50.70 -41.32 57.27
CA GLN A 237 -50.54 -42.46 58.19
C GLN A 237 -49.91 -42.03 59.51
N CYS A 238 -48.86 -41.20 59.47
CA CYS A 238 -48.22 -40.68 60.69
C CYS A 238 -49.18 -39.83 61.53
N MET A 239 -49.98 -38.97 60.89
CA MET A 239 -51.01 -38.18 61.57
C MET A 239 -52.10 -39.05 62.20
N GLN A 240 -52.53 -40.13 61.51
CA GLN A 240 -53.47 -41.11 62.07
C GLN A 240 -52.90 -41.82 63.30
N SER A 241 -51.69 -42.38 63.21
CA SER A 241 -51.05 -43.05 64.35
C SER A 241 -50.80 -42.10 65.52
N THR A 242 -50.53 -40.81 65.25
CA THR A 242 -50.42 -39.80 66.31
C THR A 242 -51.77 -39.52 66.96
N GLY A 243 -52.86 -39.52 66.18
CA GLY A 243 -54.23 -39.45 66.69
C GLY A 243 -54.58 -40.65 67.56
N GLU A 244 -54.32 -41.87 67.09
CA GLU A 244 -54.50 -43.11 67.85
C GLU A 244 -53.69 -43.10 69.15
N LEU A 245 -52.46 -42.58 69.11
CA LEU A 245 -51.61 -42.44 70.29
C LEU A 245 -52.21 -41.43 71.29
N ALA A 246 -52.77 -40.31 70.80
CA ALA A 246 -53.44 -39.33 71.64
C ALA A 246 -54.71 -39.90 72.28
N GLU A 247 -55.49 -40.71 71.56
CA GLU A 247 -56.64 -41.44 72.09
C GLU A 247 -56.20 -42.45 73.17
N LEU A 248 -55.18 -43.27 72.89
CA LEU A 248 -54.62 -44.21 73.85
C LEU A 248 -54.11 -43.51 75.10
N ASN A 249 -53.43 -42.38 74.93
CA ASN A 249 -52.94 -41.57 76.05
C ASN A 249 -54.09 -40.95 76.86
N SER A 250 -55.19 -40.54 76.21
CA SER A 250 -56.42 -40.11 76.88
C SER A 250 -57.07 -41.25 77.69
N PHE A 251 -57.13 -42.46 77.13
CA PHE A 251 -57.58 -43.65 77.86
C PHE A 251 -56.67 -43.99 79.06
N LEU A 252 -55.35 -43.92 78.89
CA LEU A 252 -54.40 -44.17 79.98
C LEU A 252 -54.47 -43.11 81.07
N ASN A 253 -54.73 -41.85 80.72
CA ASN A 253 -54.90 -40.76 81.69
C ASN A 253 -56.04 -41.01 82.69
N GLN A 254 -57.03 -41.85 82.36
CA GLN A 254 -58.07 -42.28 83.30
C GLN A 254 -57.51 -43.12 84.46
N TYR A 255 -56.35 -43.75 84.26
CA TYR A 255 -55.60 -44.50 85.27
C TYR A 255 -54.45 -43.69 85.87
N GLY A 256 -54.30 -42.41 85.49
CA GLY A 256 -53.22 -41.53 85.95
C GLY A 256 -53.29 -41.21 87.46
N TYR A 257 -54.47 -41.32 88.07
CA TYR A 257 -54.64 -41.25 89.52
C TYR A 257 -54.74 -42.67 90.08
N LEU A 258 -53.60 -43.23 90.47
CA LEU A 258 -53.54 -44.46 91.26
C LEU A 258 -54.32 -44.23 92.57
N PRO A 259 -55.20 -45.15 93.01
CA PRO A 259 -55.95 -45.00 94.26
C PRO A 259 -55.04 -44.60 95.43
N PRO A 260 -55.47 -43.71 96.34
CA PRO A 260 -54.65 -43.19 97.44
C PRO A 260 -53.93 -44.29 98.23
N ASP A 261 -54.59 -45.45 98.39
CA ASP A 261 -54.09 -46.63 99.09
C ASP A 261 -52.81 -47.23 98.44
N ILE A 262 -52.71 -47.19 97.11
CA ILE A 262 -51.52 -47.68 96.36
C ILE A 262 -50.41 -46.64 96.37
N LEU A 263 -50.76 -45.35 96.35
CA LEU A 263 -49.80 -44.26 96.45
C LEU A 263 -49.13 -44.25 97.84
N GLU A 264 -49.91 -44.50 98.89
CA GLU A 264 -49.44 -44.66 100.26
C GLU A 264 -48.59 -45.93 100.42
N ALA A 265 -49.00 -47.06 99.83
CA ALA A 265 -48.20 -48.28 99.80
C ALA A 265 -46.85 -48.09 99.09
N LYS A 266 -46.81 -47.35 97.97
CA LYS A 266 -45.57 -47.01 97.26
C LYS A 266 -44.65 -46.14 98.12
N ALA A 267 -45.19 -45.10 98.76
CA ALA A 267 -44.42 -44.24 99.66
C ALA A 267 -43.87 -45.03 100.87
N TYR A 268 -44.66 -45.95 101.43
CA TYR A 268 -44.24 -46.83 102.53
C TYR A 268 -43.13 -47.80 102.10
N LEU A 269 -43.23 -48.41 100.91
CA LEU A 269 -42.18 -49.28 100.35
C LEU A 269 -40.88 -48.52 100.11
N GLU A 270 -40.95 -47.30 99.54
CA GLU A 270 -39.77 -46.46 99.32
C GLU A 270 -39.10 -46.07 100.64
N GLN A 271 -39.89 -45.78 101.68
CA GLN A 271 -39.37 -45.51 103.03
C GLN A 271 -38.71 -46.75 103.65
N GLN A 272 -39.31 -47.92 103.51
CA GLN A 272 -38.73 -49.19 103.97
C GLN A 272 -37.42 -49.50 103.25
N GLU A 273 -37.35 -49.23 101.94
CA GLU A 273 -36.15 -49.45 101.14
C GLU A 273 -35.00 -48.51 101.56
N LYS A 274 -35.31 -47.22 101.83
CA LYS A 274 -34.34 -46.28 102.41
C LYS A 274 -33.82 -46.76 103.77
N ARG A 275 -34.71 -47.19 104.68
CA ARG A 275 -34.28 -47.77 105.97
C ARG A 275 -33.40 -49.01 105.79
N ARG A 276 -33.72 -49.88 104.85
CA ARG A 276 -32.91 -51.07 104.55
C ARG A 276 -31.52 -50.69 104.05
N GLN A 277 -31.41 -49.68 103.19
CA GLN A 277 -30.12 -49.15 102.73
C GLN A 277 -29.32 -48.52 103.87
N GLU A 278 -29.94 -47.76 104.77
CA GLU A 278 -29.25 -47.20 105.95
C GLU A 278 -28.71 -48.29 106.89
N ILE A 279 -29.49 -49.35 107.13
CA ILE A 279 -29.03 -50.49 107.94
C ILE A 279 -27.87 -51.19 107.23
N LYS A 280 -27.96 -51.40 105.92
CA LYS A 280 -26.88 -52.00 105.13
C LYS A 280 -25.60 -51.16 105.24
N ASN A 281 -25.70 -49.83 105.07
CA ASN A 281 -24.55 -48.93 105.18
C ASN A 281 -23.92 -48.97 106.58
N LYS A 282 -24.73 -48.97 107.65
CA LYS A 282 -24.22 -49.13 109.03
C LYS A 282 -23.56 -50.49 109.27
N LEU A 283 -24.08 -51.55 108.63
CA LEU A 283 -23.49 -52.89 108.70
C LEU A 283 -22.15 -52.92 107.98
N ASP A 284 -22.08 -52.35 106.78
CA ASP A 284 -20.87 -52.26 105.97
C ASP A 284 -19.79 -51.38 106.65
N GLU A 285 -20.18 -50.28 107.29
CA GLU A 285 -19.29 -49.47 108.15
C GLU A 285 -18.74 -50.26 109.35
N LYS A 286 -19.61 -51.02 110.03
CA LYS A 286 -19.17 -51.88 111.14
C LYS A 286 -18.25 -53.00 110.66
N LEU A 287 -18.56 -53.64 109.52
CA LEU A 287 -17.74 -54.69 108.92
C LEU A 287 -16.37 -54.15 108.50
N ASN A 288 -16.33 -52.95 107.88
CA ASN A 288 -15.09 -52.27 107.53
C ASN A 288 -14.27 -51.85 108.76
N SER A 289 -14.92 -51.40 109.83
CA SER A 289 -14.24 -51.10 111.11
C SER A 289 -13.71 -52.36 111.84
N PHE A 290 -14.33 -53.52 111.61
CA PHE A 290 -13.91 -54.81 112.16
C PHE A 290 -12.74 -55.41 111.37
N CYS A 291 -12.73 -55.24 110.04
CA CYS A 291 -11.58 -55.61 109.19
C CYS A 291 -10.35 -54.72 109.43
N LEU A 292 -10.53 -53.42 109.71
CA LEU A 292 -9.42 -52.52 110.06
C LEU A 292 -8.84 -52.82 111.46
N LYS A 293 -9.64 -53.31 112.42
CA LYS A 293 -9.17 -53.75 113.75
C LYS A 293 -8.50 -55.14 113.77
N LYS A 294 -8.60 -55.92 112.69
CA LYS A 294 -7.89 -57.20 112.53
C LYS A 294 -6.51 -57.06 111.88
N ASN A 295 -6.17 -55.88 111.35
CA ASN A 295 -4.88 -55.59 110.74
C ASN A 295 -3.90 -54.81 111.66
N GLU A 296 -4.25 -54.61 112.93
CA GLU A 296 -3.41 -53.92 113.95
C GLU A 296 -3.18 -54.75 115.24
N LYS A 297 -3.35 -56.08 115.21
CA LYS A 297 -2.86 -57.00 116.26
C LYS A 297 -2.34 -58.32 115.70
#